data_AF-A0A0E0C2X1-F1
#
_entry.id   AF-A0A0E0C2X1-F1
#
_cell.length_a   1.000
_cell.length_b   1.000
_cell.length_c   1.000
_cell.angle_alpha   90.00
_cell.angle_beta   90.00
_cell.angle_gamma   90.00
#
_symmetry.space_group_name_H-M   'P 1'
#
loop_
_entity.id
_entity.type
_entity.pdbx_description
1 polymer ?
#
loop_
_entity_poly.entity_id
_entity_poly.type
_entity_poly.pdbx_seq_one_letter_code
_entity_poly.pdbx_strand_id
1 'polypeptide(L)'
;MAAETPAAGGVHIVLARFKEEVTPERLDHLIRGFGSLVNLVPSMKAFNWNRGKRGERTEKLASEAAARSHRAMAAETPAAGRSGVLKHIVLARFKEEVTPERLDHLIRGFGGLVNLNMHQGFTHVFESTFESTEGVKEYIEHPAHVEFANEFLPVLEKTLIIDYKPTIVNNS
;
A
#
# COMPACT_ATOMS: atom_id res chain seq x y z
N MET A 1 -16.80 -25.31 16.61
CA MET A 1 -15.57 -24.52 16.78
C MET A 1 -15.70 -23.33 15.85
N ALA A 2 -16.11 -22.16 16.35
CA ALA A 2 -16.06 -20.95 15.54
C ALA A 2 -14.58 -20.60 15.34
N ALA A 3 -14.14 -20.50 14.09
CA ALA A 3 -12.84 -19.93 13.80
C ALA A 3 -12.86 -18.50 14.33
N GLU A 4 -12.03 -18.20 15.33
CA GLU A 4 -11.84 -16.83 15.78
C GLU A 4 -11.36 -16.03 14.57
N THR A 5 -12.17 -15.07 14.13
CA THR A 5 -11.73 -14.06 13.18
C THR A 5 -10.50 -13.41 13.80
N PRO A 6 -9.31 -13.45 13.16
CA PRO A 6 -8.14 -12.82 13.74
C PRO A 6 -8.49 -11.37 14.04
N ALA A 7 -8.22 -10.94 15.28
CA ALA A 7 -8.46 -9.55 15.70
C ALA A 7 -7.86 -8.64 14.62
N ALA A 8 -8.67 -7.75 14.05
CA ALA A 8 -8.21 -6.87 12.98
C ALA A 8 -7.08 -6.01 13.53
N GLY A 9 -5.85 -6.38 13.20
CA GLY A 9 -4.63 -5.69 13.60
C GLY A 9 -4.57 -4.29 13.00
N GLY A 10 -3.83 -3.38 13.61
CA GLY A 10 -3.57 -2.06 13.04
C GLY A 10 -2.73 -2.16 11.77
N VAL A 11 -3.06 -1.39 10.74
CA VAL A 11 -2.24 -1.25 9.54
C VAL A 11 -1.78 0.20 9.42
N HIS A 12 -0.48 0.38 9.27
CA HIS A 12 0.18 1.66 9.04
C HIS A 12 0.67 1.72 7.60
N ILE A 13 0.13 2.65 6.80
CA ILE A 13 0.52 2.86 5.40
C ILE A 13 1.22 4.20 5.26
N VAL A 14 2.38 4.20 4.63
CA VAL A 14 3.12 5.42 4.23
C VAL A 14 3.18 5.49 2.71
N LEU A 15 2.57 6.50 2.11
CA LEU A 15 2.79 6.87 0.71
C LEU A 15 3.87 7.95 0.67
N ALA A 16 4.92 7.72 -0.11
CA ALA A 16 6.08 8.60 -0.14
C ALA A 16 6.54 8.94 -1.57
N ARG A 17 7.10 10.13 -1.72
CA ARG A 17 7.97 10.53 -2.83
C ARG A 17 9.28 11.02 -2.23
N PHE A 18 10.40 10.50 -2.69
CA PHE A 18 11.73 10.95 -2.29
C PHE A 18 12.15 12.14 -3.14
N LYS A 19 12.98 13.01 -2.57
CA LYS A 19 13.60 14.12 -3.30
C LYS A 19 14.53 13.58 -4.39
N GLU A 20 14.72 14.35 -5.47
CA GLU A 20 15.46 13.89 -6.65
C GLU A 20 16.95 13.66 -6.37
N GLU A 21 17.53 14.34 -5.38
CA GLU A 21 18.92 14.18 -4.96
C GLU A 21 19.22 12.89 -4.18
N VAL A 22 18.19 12.12 -3.79
CA VAL A 22 18.37 10.86 -3.06
C VAL A 22 18.88 9.79 -4.02
N THR A 23 20.13 9.35 -3.83
CA THR A 23 20.73 8.33 -4.68
C THR A 23 20.04 6.96 -4.51
N PRO A 24 20.08 6.07 -5.52
CA PRO A 24 19.54 4.71 -5.41
C PRO A 24 20.12 3.93 -4.22
N GLU A 25 21.42 4.08 -3.94
CA GLU A 25 22.09 3.39 -2.84
C GLU A 25 21.60 3.89 -1.49
N ARG A 26 21.41 5.21 -1.34
CA ARG A 26 20.83 5.80 -0.14
C ARG A 26 19.38 5.35 0.04
N LEU A 27 18.61 5.29 -1.04
CA LEU A 27 17.23 4.80 -1.02
C LEU A 27 17.16 3.33 -0.59
N ASP A 28 17.99 2.46 -1.15
CA ASP A 28 18.06 1.05 -0.77
C ASP A 28 18.45 0.87 0.70
N HIS A 29 19.39 1.68 1.19
CA HIS A 29 19.77 1.69 2.60
C HIS A 29 18.60 2.07 3.51
N LEU A 30 17.85 3.13 3.16
CA LEU A 30 16.68 3.58 3.92
C LEU A 30 15.58 2.51 3.95
N ILE A 31 15.30 1.87 2.81
CA ILE A 31 14.28 0.81 2.72
C ILE A 31 14.66 -0.39 3.60
N ARG A 32 15.94 -0.79 3.59
CA ARG A 32 16.45 -1.86 4.46
C ARG A 32 16.41 -1.47 5.93
N GLY A 33 16.71 -0.21 6.25
CA GLY A 33 16.57 0.35 7.59
C GLY A 33 15.14 0.25 8.10
N PHE A 34 14.15 0.65 7.29
CA PHE A 34 12.73 0.53 7.64
C PHE A 34 12.35 -0.93 7.88
N GLY A 35 12.72 -1.83 6.97
CA GLY A 35 12.43 -3.27 7.13
C GLY A 35 13.06 -3.88 8.38
N SER A 36 14.18 -3.32 8.86
CA SER A 36 14.87 -3.79 10.07
C SER A 36 14.13 -3.43 11.36
N LEU A 37 13.23 -2.44 11.33
CA LEU A 37 12.43 -2.05 12.51
C LEU A 37 11.54 -3.19 13.02
N VAL A 38 11.14 -4.12 12.14
CA VAL A 38 10.40 -5.34 12.55
C VAL A 38 11.17 -6.15 13.60
N ASN A 39 12.51 -6.15 13.53
CA ASN A 39 13.35 -6.88 14.48
C ASN A 39 13.64 -6.10 15.76
N LEU A 40 13.45 -4.77 15.72
CA LEU A 40 13.80 -3.86 16.81
C LEU A 40 12.57 -3.44 17.63
N VAL A 41 11.38 -3.48 17.03
CA VAL A 41 10.14 -3.00 17.61
C VAL A 41 9.12 -4.15 17.66
N PRO A 42 8.97 -4.85 18.80
CA PRO A 42 8.15 -6.06 18.90
C PRO A 42 6.67 -5.89 18.55
N SER A 43 6.13 -4.66 18.64
CA SER A 43 4.76 -4.36 18.26
C SER A 43 4.54 -4.39 16.74
N MET A 44 5.60 -4.19 15.94
CA MET A 44 5.59 -4.24 14.48
C MET A 44 5.77 -5.68 14.00
N LYS A 45 4.72 -6.27 13.43
CA LYS A 45 4.67 -7.71 13.10
C LYS A 45 5.11 -8.04 11.69
N ALA A 46 4.90 -7.12 10.76
CA ALA A 46 5.30 -7.29 9.38
C ALA A 46 5.57 -5.94 8.71
N PHE A 47 6.41 -5.99 7.67
CA PHE A 47 6.70 -4.85 6.81
C PHE A 47 6.68 -5.30 5.35
N ASN A 48 5.97 -4.56 4.51
CA ASN A 48 5.94 -4.72 3.07
C ASN A 48 6.15 -3.36 2.40
N TRP A 49 6.78 -3.34 1.24
CA TRP A 49 6.92 -2.11 0.48
C TRP A 49 6.88 -2.39 -1.02
N ASN A 50 6.53 -1.37 -1.80
CA ASN A 50 6.64 -1.42 -3.25
C ASN A 50 6.85 -0.02 -3.83
N ARG A 51 7.50 0.03 -4.99
CA ARG A 51 7.53 1.22 -5.83
C ARG A 51 6.30 1.21 -6.74
N GLY A 52 5.52 2.28 -6.71
CA GLY A 52 4.42 2.52 -7.63
C GLY A 52 4.92 2.44 -9.07
N LYS A 53 4.16 1.80 -9.96
CA LYS A 53 4.55 1.71 -11.36
C LYS A 53 4.48 3.12 -11.96
N ARG A 54 5.62 3.63 -12.44
CA ARG A 54 5.64 4.67 -13.49
C ARG A 54 4.78 4.13 -14.64
N GLY A 55 3.97 4.95 -15.29
CA GLY A 55 2.91 4.56 -16.25
C GLY A 55 3.29 3.68 -17.47
N GLU A 56 4.49 3.10 -17.50
CA GLU A 56 5.03 2.28 -18.58
C GLU A 56 4.28 0.95 -18.78
N ARG A 57 3.63 0.39 -17.73
CA ARG A 57 2.84 -0.85 -17.87
C ARG A 57 1.37 -0.62 -18.21
N THR A 58 0.81 0.55 -17.91
CA THR A 58 -0.59 0.87 -18.20
C THR A 58 -0.81 1.16 -19.67
N GLU A 59 0.14 1.81 -20.34
CA GLU A 59 0.09 1.99 -21.80
C GLU A 59 0.28 0.67 -22.54
N LYS A 60 1.23 -0.17 -22.09
CA LYS A 60 1.45 -1.48 -22.71
C LYS A 60 0.28 -2.44 -22.47
N LEU A 61 -0.33 -2.45 -21.28
CA LEU A 61 -1.50 -3.30 -20.99
C LEU A 61 -2.77 -2.80 -21.68
N ALA A 62 -2.97 -1.48 -21.81
CA ALA A 62 -4.08 -0.92 -22.59
C ALA A 62 -3.89 -1.18 -24.09
N SER A 63 -2.66 -1.03 -24.60
CA SER A 63 -2.26 -1.37 -25.97
C SER A 63 -2.43 -2.87 -26.25
N GLU A 64 -2.00 -3.74 -25.33
CA GLU A 64 -2.13 -5.20 -25.44
C GLU A 64 -3.57 -5.68 -25.25
N ALA A 65 -4.40 -4.98 -24.46
CA ALA A 65 -5.83 -5.25 -24.34
C ALA A 65 -6.57 -4.87 -25.64
N ALA A 66 -6.18 -3.76 -26.27
CA ALA A 66 -6.68 -3.39 -27.60
C ALA A 66 -6.18 -4.34 -28.72
N ALA A 67 -4.93 -4.82 -28.63
CA ALA A 67 -4.35 -5.75 -29.61
C ALA A 67 -4.89 -7.18 -29.47
N ARG A 68 -5.26 -7.61 -28.26
CA ARG A 68 -5.88 -8.93 -28.01
C ARG A 68 -7.28 -9.07 -28.61
N SER A 69 -7.95 -7.97 -28.92
CA SER A 69 -9.22 -7.97 -29.66
C SER A 69 -9.06 -8.44 -31.12
N HIS A 70 -7.83 -8.59 -31.64
CA HIS A 70 -7.57 -8.91 -33.05
C HIS A 70 -6.73 -10.15 -33.34
N ARG A 71 -6.25 -10.92 -32.35
CA ARG A 71 -5.52 -12.16 -32.68
C ARG A 71 -5.70 -13.25 -31.62
N ALA A 72 -6.53 -14.23 -31.95
CA ALA A 72 -6.52 -15.52 -31.31
C ALA A 72 -5.27 -16.32 -31.73
N MET A 73 -4.74 -17.09 -30.77
CA MET A 73 -3.83 -18.24 -30.90
C MET A 73 -2.33 -17.95 -31.16
N ALA A 74 -1.53 -18.05 -30.09
CA ALA A 74 -0.51 -19.09 -29.94
C ALA A 74 0.00 -19.07 -28.49
N ALA A 75 0.02 -20.25 -27.86
CA ALA A 75 0.36 -20.45 -26.46
C ALA A 75 1.88 -20.61 -26.29
N GLU A 76 2.43 -19.93 -25.29
CA GLU A 76 3.65 -20.35 -24.60
C GLU A 76 3.40 -20.20 -23.09
N THR A 77 3.66 -21.29 -22.36
CA THR A 77 3.45 -21.41 -20.93
C THR A 77 4.55 -20.66 -20.17
N PRO A 78 4.26 -19.64 -19.34
CA PRO A 78 5.27 -19.06 -18.48
C PRO A 78 5.43 -19.91 -17.22
N ALA A 79 6.69 -20.06 -16.81
CA ALA A 79 7.10 -20.64 -15.54
C ALA A 79 6.29 -20.05 -14.36
N ALA A 80 5.91 -20.91 -13.42
CA ALA A 80 5.11 -20.59 -12.25
C ALA A 80 5.77 -19.50 -11.39
N GLY A 81 5.46 -18.24 -11.69
CA GLY A 81 5.71 -17.12 -10.81
C GLY A 81 4.85 -17.27 -9.57
N ARG A 82 5.45 -17.22 -8.39
CA ARG A 82 4.73 -17.14 -7.13
C ARG A 82 3.72 -16.00 -7.23
N SER A 83 2.42 -16.33 -7.22
CA SER A 83 1.32 -15.38 -7.21
C SER A 83 1.41 -14.55 -5.94
N GLY A 84 2.05 -13.38 -6.02
CA GLY A 84 2.03 -12.40 -4.95
C GLY A 84 0.66 -11.74 -4.89
N VAL A 85 0.11 -11.57 -3.69
CA VAL A 85 -1.14 -10.82 -3.50
C VAL A 85 -0.91 -9.36 -3.88
N LEU A 86 -1.57 -8.89 -4.96
CA LEU A 86 -1.57 -7.47 -5.31
C LEU A 86 -2.58 -6.75 -4.41
N LYS A 87 -2.09 -5.84 -3.57
CA LYS A 87 -2.94 -4.97 -2.77
C LYS A 87 -3.33 -3.72 -3.56
N HIS A 88 -4.62 -3.38 -3.55
CA HIS A 88 -5.16 -2.16 -4.15
C HIS A 88 -5.56 -1.20 -3.02
N ILE A 89 -4.86 -0.06 -2.93
CA ILE A 89 -5.10 0.96 -1.90
C ILE A 89 -5.78 2.15 -2.58
N VAL A 90 -6.93 2.54 -2.06
CA VAL A 90 -7.67 3.73 -2.51
C VAL A 90 -7.82 4.69 -1.35
N LEU A 91 -7.31 5.90 -1.53
CA LEU A 91 -7.61 7.01 -0.66
C LEU A 91 -8.63 7.92 -1.33
N ALA A 92 -9.80 8.05 -0.72
CA ALA A 92 -10.87 8.90 -1.22
C ALA A 92 -11.35 9.86 -0.13
N ARG A 93 -11.53 11.13 -0.50
CA ARG A 93 -12.29 12.10 0.28
C ARG A 93 -13.65 12.28 -0.40
N PHE A 94 -14.73 11.96 0.31
CA PHE A 94 -16.09 12.21 -0.16
C PHE A 94 -16.48 13.67 0.09
N LYS A 95 -17.38 14.19 -0.74
CA LYS A 95 -17.93 15.53 -0.56
C LYS A 95 -18.89 15.56 0.63
N GLU A 96 -19.05 16.72 1.25
CA GLU A 96 -19.84 16.88 2.50
C GLU A 96 -21.33 16.57 2.32
N GLU A 97 -21.86 16.74 1.10
CA GLU A 97 -23.26 16.43 0.78
C GLU A 97 -23.60 14.93 0.65
N VAL A 98 -22.61 14.03 0.76
CA VAL A 98 -22.83 12.58 0.67
C VAL A 98 -23.39 12.07 2.00
N THR A 99 -24.64 11.60 2.00
CA THR A 99 -25.25 11.02 3.21
C THR A 99 -24.60 9.71 3.63
N PRO A 100 -24.65 9.31 4.92
CA PRO A 100 -24.08 8.05 5.39
C PRO A 100 -24.63 6.81 4.66
N GLU A 101 -25.93 6.78 4.36
CA GLU A 101 -26.58 5.67 3.64
C GLU A 101 -26.09 5.59 2.19
N ARG A 102 -25.90 6.75 1.55
CA ARG A 102 -25.34 6.81 0.20
C ARG A 102 -23.87 6.40 0.20
N LEU A 103 -23.11 6.78 1.23
CA LEU A 103 -21.72 6.41 1.39
C LEU A 103 -21.55 4.89 1.57
N ASP A 104 -22.34 4.25 2.45
CA ASP A 104 -22.33 2.79 2.63
C ASP A 104 -22.63 2.06 1.32
N HIS A 105 -23.64 2.53 0.58
CA HIS A 105 -23.97 1.98 -0.74
C HIS A 105 -22.81 2.15 -1.76
N LEU A 106 -22.12 3.30 -1.77
CA LEU A 106 -20.98 3.54 -2.65
C LEU A 106 -19.78 2.64 -2.30
N ILE A 107 -19.50 2.45 -1.00
CA ILE A 107 -18.41 1.59 -0.51
C ILE A 107 -18.67 0.13 -0.91
N ARG A 108 -19.89 -0.37 -0.72
CA ARG A 108 -20.28 -1.74 -1.12
C ARG A 108 -20.21 -1.97 -2.63
N GLY A 109 -20.50 -0.93 -3.42
CA GLY A 109 -20.45 -0.97 -4.89
C GLY A 109 -19.06 -0.76 -5.50
N PHE A 110 -18.04 -0.47 -4.69
CA PHE A 110 -16.72 -0.02 -5.17
C PHE A 110 -15.90 -1.08 -5.93
N GLY A 111 -16.25 -2.37 -5.81
CA GLY A 111 -15.48 -3.49 -6.38
C GLY A 111 -15.30 -3.51 -7.91
N GLY A 112 -15.95 -2.62 -8.66
CA GLY A 112 -15.93 -2.58 -10.13
C GLY A 112 -15.18 -1.41 -10.80
N LEU A 113 -14.51 -0.53 -10.04
CA LEU A 113 -13.88 0.65 -10.64
C LEU A 113 -12.52 0.35 -11.28
N VAL A 114 -12.34 0.81 -12.52
CA VAL A 114 -11.12 0.72 -13.32
C VAL A 114 -9.95 1.47 -12.67
N ASN A 115 -8.73 1.01 -12.91
CA ASN A 115 -7.49 1.61 -12.39
C ASN A 115 -7.24 2.99 -13.01
N LEU A 116 -7.47 4.06 -12.23
CA LEU A 116 -7.43 5.45 -12.70
C LEU A 116 -6.05 6.10 -12.69
N ASN A 117 -4.96 5.37 -12.39
CA ASN A 117 -3.60 5.92 -12.34
C ASN A 117 -3.47 7.24 -11.52
N MET A 118 -4.20 7.34 -10.41
CA MET A 118 -4.30 8.56 -9.58
C MET A 118 -3.27 8.59 -8.44
N HIS A 119 -1.99 8.38 -8.73
CA HIS A 119 -0.97 8.30 -7.68
C HIS A 119 -0.56 9.67 -7.08
N GLN A 120 -1.06 10.80 -7.60
CA GLN A 120 -0.91 12.15 -7.02
C GLN A 120 0.55 12.53 -6.69
N GLY A 121 1.48 12.07 -7.52
CA GLY A 121 2.92 12.30 -7.33
C GLY A 121 3.60 11.37 -6.31
N PHE A 122 2.88 10.56 -5.54
CA PHE A 122 3.50 9.54 -4.70
C PHE A 122 4.11 8.43 -5.57
N THR A 123 5.23 7.86 -5.14
CA THR A 123 6.01 6.88 -5.93
C THR A 123 6.32 5.61 -5.16
N HIS A 124 6.20 5.61 -3.84
CA HIS A 124 6.46 4.45 -2.98
C HIS A 124 5.30 4.27 -2.01
N VAL A 125 5.01 3.01 -1.67
CA VAL A 125 4.12 2.62 -0.59
C VAL A 125 4.87 1.71 0.37
N PHE A 126 4.76 2.01 1.65
CA PHE A 126 5.23 1.19 2.76
C PHE A 126 4.02 0.79 3.59
N GLU A 127 3.96 -0.46 4.01
CA GLU A 127 2.86 -1.01 4.81
C GLU A 127 3.47 -1.78 5.97
N SER A 128 3.06 -1.43 7.19
CA SER A 128 3.43 -2.12 8.42
C SER A 128 2.18 -2.68 9.08
N THR A 129 2.30 -3.89 9.63
CA THR A 129 1.19 -4.56 10.32
C THR A 129 1.47 -4.64 11.81
N PHE A 130 0.46 -4.32 12.61
CA PHE A 130 0.46 -4.32 14.07
C PHE A 130 -0.70 -5.16 14.59
N GLU A 131 -0.63 -5.63 15.83
CA GLU A 131 -1.75 -6.35 16.47
C GLU A 131 -2.84 -5.39 16.96
N SER A 132 -2.51 -4.12 17.23
CA SER A 132 -3.46 -3.12 17.70
C SER A 132 -3.02 -1.68 17.42
N THR A 133 -3.92 -0.73 17.69
CA THR A 133 -3.63 0.71 17.63
C THR A 133 -2.62 1.15 18.68
N GLU A 134 -2.60 0.51 19.84
CA GLU A 134 -1.62 0.76 20.90
C GLU A 134 -0.22 0.31 20.44
N GLY A 135 -0.14 -0.80 19.70
CA GLY A 135 1.12 -1.24 19.10
C GLY A 135 1.72 -0.23 18.11
N VAL A 136 0.88 0.51 17.37
CA VAL A 136 1.34 1.64 16.52
C VAL A 136 1.92 2.75 17.37
N LYS A 137 1.27 3.10 18.49
CA LYS A 137 1.76 4.12 19.41
C LYS A 137 3.12 3.75 20.01
N GLU A 138 3.26 2.52 20.50
CA GLU A 138 4.54 2.00 21.01
C GLU A 138 5.65 2.07 19.95
N TYR A 139 5.31 1.76 18.70
CA TYR A 139 6.24 1.90 17.58
C TYR A 139 6.66 3.34 17.33
N ILE A 140 5.71 4.29 17.33
CA ILE A 140 6.00 5.71 17.12
C ILE A 140 6.96 6.25 18.21
N GLU A 141 6.76 5.83 19.45
CA GLU A 141 7.55 6.28 20.61
C GLU A 141 8.89 5.52 20.74
N HIS A 142 9.09 4.43 19.99
CA HIS A 142 10.28 3.60 20.13
C HIS A 142 11.55 4.34 19.65
N PRO A 143 12.67 4.33 20.42
CA PRO A 143 13.88 5.05 20.05
C PRO A 143 14.42 4.70 18.65
N ALA A 144 14.42 3.43 18.28
CA ALA A 144 14.85 2.98 16.94
C ALA A 144 13.97 3.53 15.81
N HIS A 145 12.66 3.68 16.04
CA HIS A 145 11.77 4.32 15.08
C HIS A 145 12.07 5.82 14.99
N VAL A 146 12.22 6.51 16.12
CA VAL A 146 12.51 7.95 16.17
C VAL A 146 13.83 8.26 15.46
N GLU A 147 14.87 7.47 15.73
CA GLU A 147 16.18 7.57 15.06
C GLU A 147 16.03 7.39 13.54
N PHE A 148 15.34 6.34 13.12
CA PHE A 148 15.08 6.10 11.70
C PHE A 148 14.23 7.21 11.04
N ALA A 149 13.21 7.72 11.74
CA ALA A 149 12.35 8.79 11.25
C ALA A 149 13.14 10.09 11.01
N ASN A 150 14.12 10.38 11.86
CA ASN A 150 15.03 11.52 11.69
C ASN A 150 15.90 11.41 10.43
N GLU A 151 16.22 10.19 9.98
CA GLU A 151 16.91 9.98 8.72
C GLU A 151 15.97 9.93 7.50
N PHE A 152 14.78 9.36 7.68
CA PHE A 152 13.84 9.06 6.61
C PHE A 152 13.03 10.28 6.18
N LEU A 153 12.48 11.06 7.12
CA LEU A 153 11.60 12.18 6.79
C LEU A 153 12.29 13.30 5.99
N PRO A 154 13.55 13.70 6.28
CA PRO A 154 14.20 14.80 5.55
C PRO A 154 14.45 14.51 4.06
N VAL A 155 14.46 13.24 3.66
CA VAL A 155 14.69 12.84 2.26
C VAL A 155 13.40 12.71 1.44
N LEU A 156 12.24 12.93 2.06
CA LEU A 156 10.95 12.92 1.38
C LEU A 156 10.65 14.29 0.78
N GLU A 157 10.19 14.28 -0.48
CA GLU A 157 9.54 15.42 -1.13
C GLU A 157 8.06 15.48 -0.74
N LYS A 158 7.42 14.32 -0.56
CA LYS A 158 6.01 14.20 -0.20
C LYS A 158 5.77 12.97 0.66
N THR A 159 4.98 13.10 1.72
CA THR A 159 4.57 11.98 2.58
C THR A 159 3.09 12.06 2.91
N LEU A 160 2.44 10.91 3.03
CA LEU A 160 1.09 10.74 3.54
C LEU A 160 1.06 9.44 4.34
N ILE A 161 0.72 9.55 5.62
CA ILE A 161 0.70 8.43 6.57
C ILE A 161 -0.74 8.18 6.98
N ILE A 162 -1.17 6.92 6.96
CA ILE A 162 -2.52 6.50 7.32
C ILE A 162 -2.42 5.30 8.25
N ASP A 163 -2.97 5.46 9.44
CA ASP A 163 -3.21 4.37 10.38
C ASP A 163 -4.69 3.99 10.35
N TYR A 164 -4.99 2.71 10.12
CA TYR A 164 -6.37 2.24 10.16
C TYR A 164 -6.47 0.80 10.66
N LYS A 165 -7.64 0.47 11.21
CA LYS A 165 -8.03 -0.89 11.52
C LYS A 165 -8.82 -1.44 10.32
N PRO A 166 -8.39 -2.51 9.65
CA PRO A 166 -9.12 -3.09 8.53
C PRO A 166 -10.51 -3.56 8.96
N THR A 167 -11.55 -3.03 8.33
CA THR A 167 -12.93 -3.50 8.50
C THR A 167 -13.29 -4.34 7.27
N ILE A 168 -13.61 -5.61 7.49
CA ILE A 168 -14.05 -6.51 6.41
C ILE A 168 -15.53 -6.24 6.14
N VAL A 169 -15.86 -5.85 4.91
CA VAL A 169 -17.24 -5.75 4.45
C VAL A 169 -17.62 -7.09 3.82
N ASN A 170 -18.54 -7.81 4.46
CA ASN A 170 -19.11 -9.03 3.91
C ASN A 170 -20.28 -8.65 2.99
N ASN A 171 -20.15 -8.92 1.69
CA ASN A 171 -21.28 -8.83 0.77
C ASN A 171 -22.06 -10.15 0.84
N SER A 172 -23.13 -10.16 1.62
CA SER A 172 -24.16 -11.22 1.60
C SER A 172 -25.04 -11.11 0.37
#